data_AF-A0A963Q682-F1
#
_entry.id   AF-A0A963Q682-F1
#
_cell.length_a   1.000
_cell.length_b   1.000
_cell.length_c   1.000
_cell.angle_alpha   90.00
_cell.angle_beta   90.00
_cell.angle_gamma   90.00
#
_symmetry.space_group_name_H-M   'P 1'
#
loop_
_entity.id
_entity.type
_entity.pdbx_description
1 polymer ?
#
loop_
_entity_poly.entity_id
_entity_poly.type
_entity_poly.pdbx_seq_one_letter_code
_entity_poly.pdbx_strand_id
1 'polypeptide(L)' 'YGHWVDQSLAQGYIPTELVKPDLRMEIEILGERVAARLQSEPPFDPQARRMRM' A
#
# COMPACT_ATOMS: atom_id res chain seq x y z
N TYR A 1 2.91 -9.47 -5.84
CA TYR A 1 3.39 -8.36 -6.67
C TYR A 1 2.27 -7.88 -7.58
N GLY A 2 2.01 -6.58 -7.64
CA GLY A 2 1.01 -6.01 -8.54
C GLY A 2 1.62 -5.75 -9.91
N HIS A 3 1.55 -6.70 -10.83
CA HIS A 3 2.19 -6.61 -12.15
C HIS A 3 1.71 -5.42 -13.00
N TRP A 4 0.44 -5.03 -12.90
CA TRP A 4 -0.07 -3.88 -13.64
C TRP A 4 0.58 -2.56 -13.20
N VAL A 5 0.89 -2.45 -11.91
CA VAL A 5 1.38 -1.21 -11.28
C VAL A 5 2.87 -1.28 -10.95
N ASP A 6 3.53 -2.38 -11.30
CA ASP A 6 4.94 -2.69 -11.05
C ASP A 6 5.39 -2.44 -9.60
N GLN A 7 4.58 -2.91 -8.63
CA GLN A 7 4.80 -2.64 -7.21
C GLN A 7 4.62 -3.88 -6.32
N SER A 8 5.46 -3.97 -5.29
CA SER A 8 5.20 -4.85 -4.14
C SER A 8 4.06 -4.25 -3.30
N LEU A 9 2.99 -5.02 -3.13
CA LEU A 9 1.78 -4.61 -2.40
C LEU A 9 1.55 -5.58 -1.24
N ALA A 10 1.17 -5.05 -0.09
CA ALA A 10 0.78 -5.80 1.09
C ALA A 10 -0.41 -5.11 1.77
N GLN A 11 -1.24 -5.89 2.45
CA GLN A 11 -2.30 -5.38 3.32
C GLN A 11 -1.95 -5.75 4.76
N GLY A 12 -2.23 -4.84 5.69
CA GLY A 12 -1.93 -5.03 7.10
C GLY A 12 -2.76 -4.11 7.97
N TYR A 13 -2.80 -4.43 9.26
CA TYR A 13 -3.47 -3.62 10.27
C TYR A 13 -2.44 -2.79 11.05
N ILE A 14 -2.82 -1.57 11.41
CA ILE A 14 -2.07 -0.70 12.31
C ILE A 14 -3.02 -0.07 13.33
N PRO A 15 -2.53 0.34 14.51
CA PRO A 15 -3.29 1.18 15.42
C PRO A 15 -3.77 2.46 14.73
N THR A 16 -5.02 2.83 14.98
CA THR A 16 -5.69 3.95 14.29
C THR A 16 -4.97 5.28 14.52
N GLU A 17 -4.43 5.48 15.72
CA GLU A 17 -3.66 6.67 16.12
C GLU A 17 -2.37 6.87 15.31
N LEU A 18 -1.89 5.85 14.59
CA LEU A 18 -0.71 5.94 13.75
C LEU A 18 -1.03 6.33 12.29
N VAL A 19 -2.32 6.31 11.90
CA VAL A 19 -2.75 6.62 10.54
C VAL A 19 -2.53 8.10 10.25
N LYS A 20 -1.61 8.39 9.32
CA LYS A 20 -1.35 9.75 8.80
C LYS A 20 -1.02 9.69 7.31
N PRO A 21 -1.27 10.78 6.55
CA PRO A 21 -0.76 10.90 5.20
C PRO A 21 0.75 10.64 5.18
N ASP A 22 1.21 9.93 4.15
CA ASP A 22 2.63 9.60 3.93
C ASP A 22 3.32 8.83 5.07
N LEU A 23 2.57 8.11 5.90
CA LEU A 23 3.13 7.23 6.92
C LEU A 23 4.16 6.28 6.29
N ARG A 24 5.41 6.39 6.75
CA ARG A 24 6.50 5.46 6.45
C ARG A 24 6.64 4.46 7.59
N MET A 25 6.92 3.22 7.22
CA MET A 25 7.14 2.12 8.15
C MET A 25 8.16 1.15 7.58
N GLU A 26 8.54 0.17 8.39
CA GLU A 26 9.30 -0.98 7.94
C GLU A 26 8.48 -2.23 8.19
N ILE A 27 8.54 -3.16 7.23
CA ILE A 27 7.98 -4.50 7.38
C ILE A 27 9.12 -5.50 7.31
N GLU A 28 8.99 -6.61 8.04
CA GLU A 28 9.97 -7.69 7.96
C GLU A 28 9.57 -8.66 6.86
N ILE A 29 10.49 -8.94 5.94
CA ILE A 29 10.34 -9.94 4.89
C ILE A 29 11.53 -10.89 5.00
N LEU A 30 11.29 -12.13 5.43
CA LEU A 30 12.32 -13.17 5.55
C LEU A 30 13.52 -12.74 6.42
N GLY A 31 13.27 -12.02 7.51
CA GLY A 31 14.31 -11.50 8.42
C GLY A 31 14.92 -10.16 8.01
N GLU A 32 14.60 -9.64 6.82
CA GLU A 32 15.08 -8.34 6.34
C GLU A 32 14.04 -7.24 6.60
N ARG A 33 14.47 -6.11 7.17
CA ARG A 33 13.64 -4.92 7.35
C ARG A 33 13.57 -4.15 6.02
N VAL A 34 12.36 -4.05 5.46
CA VAL A 34 12.12 -3.40 4.17
C VAL A 34 11.24 -2.17 4.39
N ALA A 35 11.65 -1.04 3.83
CA ALA A 35 10.87 0.20 3.89
C ALA A 35 9.54 0.04 3.14
N ALA A 36 8.47 0.50 3.77
CA ALA A 36 7.12 0.53 3.24
C ALA A 36 6.45 1.88 3.53
N ARG A 37 5.39 2.18 2.77
CA ARG A 37 4.58 3.39 2.94
C ARG A 37 3.10 3.02 2.95
N LEU A 38 2.32 3.75 3.73
CA LEU A 38 0.87 3.64 3.68
C LEU A 38 0.37 4.13 2.32
N GLN A 39 -0.49 3.33 1.70
CA GLN A 39 -1.15 3.66 0.45
C GLN A 39 -2.62 3.94 0.72
N SER A 40 -3.02 5.21 0.59
CA SER A 40 -4.38 5.68 0.87
C SER A 40 -5.36 5.44 -0.28
N GLU A 41 -4.85 5.46 -1.52
CA GLU A 41 -5.63 5.21 -2.74
C GLU A 41 -5.17 3.94 -3.45
N PRO A 42 -6.07 3.20 -4.10
CA PRO A 42 -5.67 2.02 -4.85
C PRO A 42 -4.70 2.42 -5.98
N PRO A 43 -3.61 1.68 -6.20
CA PRO A 43 -2.60 2.03 -7.20
C PRO A 43 -3.11 1.90 -8.64
N PHE A 44 -4.25 1.23 -8.83
CA PHE A 44 -4.88 1.00 -10.11
C PHE A 44 -6.31 1.53 -10.11
N ASP A 45 -6.64 2.32 -11.14
CA ASP A 45 -7.95 2.94 -11.35
C ASP A 45 -8.53 3.61 -10.09
N PRO A 46 -7.85 4.61 -9.49
CA PRO A 46 -8.30 5.28 -8.26
C PRO A 46 -9.66 5.96 -8.40
N GLN A 47 -10.10 6.22 -9.63
CA GLN A 47 -11.36 6.88 -9.92
C GLN A 47 -12.45 5.90 -10.39
N ALA A 48 -12.14 4.59 -10.39
CA ALA A 48 -13.04 3.51 -10.81
C ALA A 48 -13.68 3.73 -12.21
N ARG A 49 -12.95 4.39 -13.12
CA ARG A 49 -13.47 4.76 -14.45
C ARG A 49 -13.58 3.57 -15.40
N ARG A 50 -12.86 2.47 -15.13
CA ARG A 50 -12.84 1.31 -16.03
C ARG A 50 -14.01 0.36 -15.80
N MET A 51 -14.51 0.29 -14.57
CA MET A 51 -15.64 -0.58 -14.21
C MET A 51 -17.00 0.13 -14.26
N ARG A 52 -17.02 1.47 -14.19
CA ARG A 52 -18.25 2.26 -14.21
C ARG A 52 -18.51 2.76 -15.63
N MET A 53 -19.47 2.13 -16.33
CA MET A 53 -20.15 2.71 -17.50
C MET A 53 -21.32 3.58 -17.04
#